data_AF-K2DL03-F1
#
_entry.id   AF-K2DL03-F1
#
_cell.length_a   1.000
_cell.length_b   1.000
_cell.length_c   1.000
_cell.angle_alpha   90.00
_cell.angle_beta   90.00
_cell.angle_gamma   90.00
#
_symmetry.space_group_name_H-M   'P 1'
#
loop_
_entity.id
_entity.type
_entity.pdbx_description
1 polymer ?
#
loop_
_entity_poly.entity_id
_entity_poly.type
_entity_poly.pdbx_seq_one_letter_code
_entity_poly.pdbx_strand_id
1 'polypeptide(L)' 'KDNDQYEVDEVHVNITCKHDEKCERCKIIVEKKVTDHVGVAPTVNIFTREVLLEKLGMEKELKEKRIVDNRAKL' A
#
# COMPACT_ATOMS: atom_id res chain seq x y z
N LYS A 1 22.08 -14.50 18.45
CA LYS A 1 21.29 -14.90 17.25
C LYS A 1 20.09 -14.00 17.28
N ASP A 2 20.22 -12.85 16.64
CA ASP A 2 19.27 -11.74 16.72
C ASP A 2 18.07 -12.06 15.83
N ASN A 3 17.02 -12.61 16.46
CA ASN A 3 15.66 -12.53 15.93
C ASN A 3 15.04 -11.27 16.54
N ASP A 4 15.52 -10.09 16.12
CA ASP A 4 14.89 -8.85 16.55
C ASP A 4 13.57 -8.69 15.77
N GLN A 5 12.44 -8.82 16.46
CA GLN A 5 11.10 -8.66 15.88
C GLN A 5 10.85 -7.23 15.33
N TYR A 6 11.80 -6.33 15.54
CA TYR A 6 11.65 -4.89 15.40
C TYR A 6 12.37 -4.31 14.17
N GLU A 7 13.01 -5.14 13.33
CA GLU A 7 13.77 -4.66 12.17
C GLU A 7 12.97 -4.83 10.85
N VAL A 8 12.59 -3.66 10.33
CA VAL A 8 11.91 -3.33 9.06
C VAL A 8 10.39 -3.61 9.00
N ASP A 9 9.61 -2.64 9.51
CA ASP A 9 8.20 -2.47 9.13
C ASP A 9 8.15 -2.10 7.63
N GLU A 10 7.79 -3.06 6.77
CA GLU A 10 7.60 -2.80 5.34
C GLU A 10 6.22 -2.20 5.08
N VAL A 11 6.18 -1.02 4.44
CA VAL A 11 4.92 -0.35 4.08
C VAL A 11 4.60 -0.61 2.62
N HIS A 12 3.52 -1.34 2.36
CA HIS A 12 2.99 -1.53 1.01
C HIS A 12 1.82 -0.58 0.75
N VAL A 13 1.92 0.23 -0.29
CA VAL A 13 0.85 1.15 -0.68
C VAL A 13 0.32 0.78 -2.06
N ASN A 14 -0.94 0.34 -2.09
CA ASN A 14 -1.61 -0.07 -3.31
C ASN A 14 -2.44 1.10 -3.84
N ILE A 15 -2.15 1.53 -5.07
CA ILE A 15 -2.83 2.67 -5.71
C ILE A 15 -3.40 2.27 -7.07
N THR A 16 -4.35 3.07 -7.55
CA THR A 16 -4.84 3.00 -8.92
C THR A 16 -4.83 4.40 -9.53
N CYS A 17 -4.58 4.48 -10.84
CA CYS A 17 -4.56 5.73 -11.57
C CYS A 17 -5.88 5.90 -12.32
N LYS A 18 -6.36 7.14 -12.41
CA LYS A 18 -7.51 7.45 -13.28
C LYS A 18 -7.19 7.32 -14.77
N HIS A 19 -5.92 7.56 -15.13
CA HIS A 19 -5.40 7.51 -16.49
C HIS A 19 -4.08 6.75 -16.48
N ASP A 20 -3.99 5.68 -17.26
CA ASP A 20 -2.85 4.75 -17.24
C ASP A 20 -1.53 5.42 -17.65
N GLU A 21 -1.60 6.38 -18.57
CA GLU A 21 -0.45 7.16 -19.07
C GLU A 21 0.31 7.98 -18.01
N LYS A 22 -0.25 8.12 -16.79
CA LYS A 22 0.34 8.94 -15.70
C LYS A 22 0.77 8.12 -14.49
N CYS A 23 0.70 6.78 -14.58
CA CYS A 23 0.91 5.92 -13.43
C CYS A 23 2.32 5.99 -12.82
N GLU A 24 3.36 6.10 -13.65
CA GLU A 24 4.74 6.21 -13.17
C GLU A 24 4.97 7.47 -12.33
N ARG A 25 4.40 8.60 -12.77
CA ARG A 25 4.47 9.87 -12.03
C ARG A 25 3.69 9.79 -10.72
N CYS A 26 2.53 9.14 -10.72
CA CYS A 26 1.75 8.93 -9.50
C CYS A 26 2.53 8.12 -8.47
N LYS A 27 3.22 7.05 -8.91
CA LYS A 27 4.07 6.22 -8.05
C LYS A 27 5.12 7.05 -7.33
N ILE A 28 5.92 7.83 -8.08
CA ILE A 28 6.98 8.68 -7.52
C ILE A 28 6.41 9.70 -6.50
N ILE A 29 5.27 10.31 -6.81
CA ILE A 29 4.62 11.28 -5.91
C ILE A 29 4.17 10.61 -4.61
N VAL A 30 3.59 9.41 -4.70
CA VAL A 30 3.10 8.67 -3.53
C VAL A 30 4.27 8.17 -2.69
N GLU A 31 5.30 7.58 -3.30
CA GLU A 31 6.53 7.16 -2.62
C GLU A 31 7.12 8.30 -1.81
N LYS A 32 7.32 9.46 -2.45
CA LYS A 32 7.86 10.65 -1.79
C LYS A 32 6.99 11.10 -0.62
N LYS A 33 5.68 11.27 -0.84
CA LYS A 33 4.76 11.74 0.22
C LYS A 33 4.71 10.81 1.41
N VAL A 34 4.64 9.50 1.18
CA VAL A 34 4.58 8.51 2.25
C VAL A 34 5.90 8.47 3.00
N THR A 35 7.03 8.52 2.29
CA THR A 35 8.36 8.62 2.93
C THR A 35 8.47 9.88 3.79
N ASP A 36 8.06 11.03 3.26
CA ASP A 36 8.11 12.33 3.95
C ASP A 36 7.26 12.32 5.24
N HIS A 37 6.15 11.57 5.28
CA HIS A 37 5.23 11.53 6.42
C HIS A 37 5.48 10.39 7.42
N VAL A 38 5.95 9.24 6.95
CA VAL A 38 6.08 8.01 7.75
C VAL A 38 7.53 7.72 8.13
N GLY A 39 8.50 8.31 7.41
CA GLY A 39 9.93 8.08 7.66
C GLY A 39 10.45 6.74 7.15
N VAL A 40 9.61 5.95 6.48
CA VAL A 40 9.97 4.67 5.86
C VAL A 40 9.62 4.71 4.37
N ALA A 41 10.54 4.25 3.53
CA ALA A 41 10.30 4.14 2.09
C ALA A 41 9.28 3.03 1.80
N PRO A 42 8.13 3.34 1.19
CA PRO A 42 7.13 2.33 0.89
C PRO A 42 7.43 1.59 -0.43
N THR A 43 6.90 0.38 -0.54
CA THR A 43 6.70 -0.30 -1.82
C THR A 43 5.36 0.13 -2.40
N VAL A 44 5.37 0.90 -3.49
CA VAL A 44 4.14 1.35 -4.16
C VAL A 44 3.77 0.44 -5.33
N ASN A 45 2.61 -0.20 -5.22
CA ASN A 45 2.05 -1.09 -6.25
C ASN A 45 0.92 -0.40 -6.99
N ILE A 46 0.93 -0.51 -8.32
CA ILE A 46 -0.15 0.03 -9.17
C ILE A 46 -1.04 -1.12 -9.61
N PHE A 47 -2.33 -0.99 -9.33
CA PHE A 47 -3.36 -1.93 -9.77
C PHE A 47 -4.40 -1.23 -10.64
N THR A 48 -5.10 -2.02 -11.45
CA THR A 48 -6.34 -1.54 -12.08
C THR A 48 -7.38 -1.25 -11.00
N ARG A 49 -8.39 -0.45 -11.36
CA ARG A 49 -9.44 -0.06 -10.42
C ARG A 49 -10.18 -1.28 -9.87
N GLU A 50 -10.49 -2.24 -10.73
CA GLU A 50 -11.24 -3.46 -10.41
C GLU A 50 -10.49 -4.27 -9.35
N VAL A 51 -9.19 -4.50 -9.55
CA VAL A 51 -8.35 -5.25 -8.61
C VAL A 51 -8.22 -4.53 -7.27
N LEU A 52 -8.12 -3.19 -7.28
CA LEU A 52 -8.02 -2.43 -6.04
C LEU A 52 -9.34 -2.47 -5.25
N LEU A 53 -10.49 -2.38 -5.91
CA LEU A 53 -11.81 -2.47 -5.29
C LEU A 53 -12.05 -3.84 -4.63
N GLU A 54 -11.63 -4.92 -5.29
CA GLU A 54 -11.67 -6.27 -4.72
C GLU A 54 -10.84 -6.34 -3.43
N LYS A 55 -9.61 -5.84 -3.46
CA LYS A 55 -8.70 -5.82 -2.29
C LYS A 55 -9.24 -4.96 -1.13
N LEU A 56 -9.96 -3.88 -1.43
CA LEU A 56 -10.60 -3.03 -0.42
C LEU A 56 -11.85 -3.68 0.21
N GLY A 57 -12.31 -4.82 -0.33
CA GLY A 57 -13.50 -5.52 0.14
C GLY A 57 -14.81 -4.79 -0.19
N MET A 58 -14.79 -3.79 -1.07
CA MET A 58 -15.92 -2.88 -1.30
C MET A 58 -17.17 -3.56 -1.85
N GLU A 59 -17.00 -4.66 -2.58
CA GLU A 59 -18.13 -5.41 -3.14
C GLU A 59 -18.72 -6.44 -2.17
N LYS A 60 -18.01 -6.74 -1.08
CA LYS A 60 -18.36 -7.83 -0.14
C LYS A 60 -18.61 -7.35 1.28
N GLU A 61 -18.15 -6.15 1.65
CA GLU A 61 -18.16 -5.63 3.00
C GLU A 61 -18.86 -4.27 3.09
N LEU A 62 -19.55 -4.02 4.21
CA LEU A 62 -20.25 -2.75 4.47
C LEU A 62 -19.30 -1.54 4.66
N LYS A 63 -17.99 -1.77 4.71
CA LYS A 63 -16.94 -0.75 4.93
C LYS A 63 -15.66 -1.10 4.18
N GLU A 64 -14.98 -0.06 3.70
CA GLU A 64 -13.69 -0.17 3.03
C GLU A 64 -12.56 -0.56 4.00
N LYS A 65 -11.77 -1.58 3.64
CA LYS A 65 -10.54 -1.97 4.37
C LYS A 65 -9.31 -1.34 3.75
N ARG A 66 -8.96 -0.13 4.20
CA ARG A 66 -7.80 0.62 3.67
C ARG A 66 -6.46 0.29 4.34
N ILE A 67 -6.48 -0.38 5.50
CA ILE A 67 -5.29 -0.73 6.27
C ILE A 67 -5.38 -2.21 6.63
N VAL A 68 -4.33 -2.97 6.31
CA VAL A 68 -4.24 -4.41 6.58
C VAL A 68 -2.89 -4.69 7.23
N ASP A 69 -2.93 -5.30 8.41
CA ASP A 69 -1.73 -5.81 9.08
C ASP A 69 -1.57 -7.29 8.72
N ASN A 70 -0.53 -7.59 7.93
CA ASN A 70 -0.19 -8.95 7.48
C ASN A 70 0.96 -9.55 8.30
N ARG A 71 1.38 -8.93 9.40
CA ARG A 71 2.42 -9.51 10.26
C ARG A 71 1.95 -10.84 10.83
N ALA A 72 2.87 -11.81 10.94
CA ALA A 72 2.56 -13.11 11.52
C ALA A 72 2.02 -12.91 12.95
N LYS A 73 0.85 -13.48 13.24
CA LYS A 73 0.30 -13.46 14.60
C LYS A 73 1.15 -14.38 15.46
N LEU A 74 1.74 -13.83 16.51
CA LEU A 74 2.41 -14.59 17.56
C LEU A 74 1.42 -15.50 18.29
#